data_AF-A0A454CWT8-F1
#
_entry.id   AF-A0A454CWT8-F1
#
_cell.length_a   1.000
_cell.length_b   1.000
_cell.length_c   1.000
_cell.angle_alpha   90.00
_cell.angle_beta   90.00
_cell.angle_gamma   90.00
#
_symmetry.space_group_name_H-M   'P 1'
#
loop_
_entity.id
_entity.type
_entity.pdbx_description
1 polymer ?
#
loop_
_entity_poly.entity_id
_entity_poly.type
_entity_poly.pdbx_seq_one_letter_code
_entity_poly.pdbx_strand_id
1 'polypeptide(L)'
;MSKEWFEIQKDDVTPDYAVNIWRSLELHIFPDLSDIPVSEITAPQVIELLKPIEAKGSLETVKRLAQRLNEIMNFATNRGLIHANPMTGIKAAFKKPKKENMAKLTPTELPELMSAIVNASIKRTAQCLIEWQLHTMTRPSEASGAR
;
A
#
# COMPACT_ATOMS: atom_id res chain seq x y z
N MET A 1 -4.05 18.06 12.24
CA MET A 1 -4.95 16.91 11.95
C MET A 1 -4.26 15.69 11.34
N SER A 2 -3.85 15.68 10.06
CA SER A 2 -3.29 14.48 9.42
C SER A 2 -2.03 13.97 10.14
N LYS A 3 -1.18 14.88 10.62
CA LYS A 3 -0.02 14.58 11.49
C LYS A 3 -0.44 13.97 12.83
N GLU A 4 -1.43 14.54 13.50
CA GLU A 4 -1.92 14.02 14.80
C GLU A 4 -2.55 12.63 14.67
N TRP A 5 -3.30 12.39 13.60
CA TRP A 5 -3.79 11.05 13.28
C TRP A 5 -2.64 10.08 13.03
N PHE A 6 -1.63 10.51 12.25
CA PHE A 6 -0.48 9.69 11.92
C PHE A 6 0.37 9.34 13.16
N GLU A 7 0.49 10.26 14.12
CA GLU A 7 1.19 10.03 15.38
C GLU A 7 0.55 8.93 16.24
N ILE A 8 -0.76 8.72 16.12
CA ILE A 8 -1.46 7.61 16.79
C ILE A 8 -1.33 6.34 15.95
N GLN A 9 -1.55 6.46 14.64
CA GLN A 9 -1.56 5.31 13.75
C GLN A 9 -0.18 4.63 13.62
N LYS A 10 0.91 5.39 13.77
CA LYS A 10 2.28 4.87 13.63
C LYS A 10 2.65 3.85 14.71
N ASP A 11 2.04 3.92 15.89
CA ASP A 11 2.34 3.03 17.01
C ASP A 11 1.73 1.63 16.80
N ASP A 12 0.65 1.55 16.02
CA ASP A 12 -0.05 0.30 15.69
C ASP A 12 0.56 -0.47 14.52
N VAL A 13 1.57 0.10 13.84
CA VAL A 13 2.14 -0.47 12.62
C VAL A 13 3.66 -0.52 12.63
N THR A 14 4.25 -1.31 11.73
CA THR A 14 5.71 -1.34 11.60
C THR A 14 6.24 0.02 11.11
N PRO A 15 7.46 0.43 11.52
CA PRO A 15 8.04 1.71 11.13
C PRO A 15 8.08 1.92 9.61
N ASP A 16 8.48 0.89 8.86
CA ASP A 16 8.51 0.94 7.40
C ASP A 16 7.12 1.13 6.79
N TYR A 17 6.09 0.50 7.38
CA TYR A 17 4.72 0.67 6.91
C TYR A 17 4.18 2.06 7.25
N ALA A 18 4.54 2.63 8.42
CA ALA A 18 4.22 4.02 8.77
C ALA A 18 4.80 5.00 7.75
N VAL A 19 6.08 4.86 7.38
CA VAL A 19 6.71 5.70 6.35
C VAL A 19 5.97 5.58 5.01
N ASN A 20 5.59 4.36 4.60
CA ASN A 20 4.80 4.14 3.40
C ASN A 20 3.38 4.72 3.49
N ILE A 21 2.79 4.78 4.69
CA ILE A 21 1.51 5.46 4.91
C ILE A 21 1.66 6.94 4.61
N TRP A 22 2.57 7.60 5.31
CA TRP A 22 2.78 9.04 5.21
C TRP A 22 3.15 9.47 3.80
N ARG A 23 4.12 8.77 3.19
CA ARG A 23 4.58 9.05 1.83
C ARG A 23 3.45 8.98 0.79
N SER A 24 2.51 8.04 0.94
CA SER A 24 1.38 7.96 0.01
C SER A 24 0.45 9.19 0.10
N LEU A 25 0.30 9.75 1.30
CA LEU A 25 -0.53 10.95 1.52
C LEU A 25 0.19 12.18 0.97
N GLU A 26 1.50 12.29 1.18
CA GLU A 26 2.34 13.35 0.61
C GLU A 26 2.31 13.34 -0.92
N LEU A 27 2.34 12.17 -1.55
CA LEU A 27 2.39 12.06 -3.00
C LEU A 27 1.04 12.27 -3.68
N HIS A 28 -0.06 11.86 -3.05
CA HIS A 28 -1.36 11.77 -3.72
C HIS A 28 -2.47 12.64 -3.13
N ILE A 29 -2.32 13.10 -1.89
CA ILE A 29 -3.38 13.80 -1.16
C ILE A 29 -2.99 15.25 -0.87
N PHE A 30 -1.84 15.47 -0.25
CA PHE A 30 -1.43 16.80 0.21
C PHE A 30 -1.22 17.83 -0.91
N PRO A 31 -0.81 17.49 -2.15
CA PRO A 31 -0.68 18.48 -3.22
C PRO A 31 -1.97 19.27 -3.49
N ASP A 32 -3.13 18.67 -3.27
CA ASP A 32 -4.43 19.26 -3.59
C ASP A 32 -5.28 19.61 -2.36
N LEU A 33 -5.05 18.95 -1.21
CA LEU A 33 -5.89 19.10 -0.01
C LEU A 33 -5.19 19.80 1.18
N SER A 34 -3.90 20.11 1.09
CA SER A 34 -3.15 20.64 2.25
C SER A 34 -3.64 22.00 2.73
N ASP A 35 -4.12 22.85 1.83
CA ASP A 35 -4.60 24.21 2.13
C ASP A 35 -6.10 24.29 2.42
N ILE A 36 -6.84 23.19 2.28
CA ILE A 36 -8.30 23.16 2.45
C ILE A 36 -8.65 22.86 3.91
N PRO A 37 -9.46 23.68 4.59
CA PRO A 37 -9.95 23.38 5.93
C PRO A 37 -10.70 22.04 5.97
N VAL A 38 -10.49 21.24 7.01
CA VAL A 38 -11.13 19.90 7.12
C VAL A 38 -12.66 19.95 7.00
N SER A 39 -13.29 21.01 7.49
CA SER A 39 -14.74 21.22 7.42
C SER A 39 -15.26 21.43 6.00
N GLU A 40 -14.40 21.81 5.06
CA GLU A 40 -14.75 22.09 3.66
C GLU A 40 -14.42 20.92 2.73
N ILE A 41 -13.73 19.89 3.22
CA ILE A 41 -13.39 18.71 2.41
C ILE A 41 -14.65 17.88 2.16
N THR A 42 -15.01 17.71 0.89
CA THR A 42 -16.19 16.95 0.46
C THR A 42 -15.82 15.65 -0.25
N ALA A 43 -16.72 14.67 -0.25
CA ALA A 43 -16.52 13.40 -0.97
C ALA A 43 -16.33 13.59 -2.49
N PRO A 44 -17.09 14.45 -3.20
CA PRO A 44 -16.88 14.67 -4.63
C PRO A 44 -15.49 15.19 -4.96
N GLN A 45 -14.94 16.13 -4.18
CA GLN A 45 -13.57 16.63 -4.37
C GLN A 45 -12.53 15.51 -4.28
N VAL A 46 -12.66 14.65 -3.26
CA VAL A 46 -11.75 13.49 -3.09
C VAL A 46 -11.94 12.46 -4.20
N ILE A 47 -13.17 12.27 -4.70
CA ILE A 47 -13.42 11.37 -5.83
C ILE A 47 -12.72 11.90 -7.09
N GLU A 48 -12.84 13.18 -7.39
CA GLU A 48 -12.14 13.81 -8.52
C GLU A 48 -10.61 13.70 -8.37
N LEU A 49 -10.09 13.88 -7.17
CA LEU A 49 -8.66 13.70 -6.87
C LEU A 49 -8.16 12.28 -7.18
N LEU A 50 -8.94 11.26 -6.84
CA LEU A 50 -8.53 9.86 -6.97
C LEU A 50 -8.82 9.28 -8.37
N LYS A 51 -9.70 9.91 -9.17
CA LYS A 51 -10.04 9.48 -10.54
C LYS A 51 -8.82 9.31 -11.46
N PRO A 52 -7.82 10.22 -11.49
CA PRO A 52 -6.61 10.03 -12.31
C PRO A 52 -5.80 8.78 -11.90
N ILE A 53 -5.79 8.42 -10.62
CA ILE A 53 -5.08 7.23 -10.12
C ILE A 53 -5.86 5.97 -10.51
N GLU A 54 -7.19 6.03 -10.47
CA GLU A 54 -8.08 4.98 -10.96
C GLU A 54 -7.91 4.75 -12.47
N ALA A 55 -7.86 5.83 -13.26
CA ALA A 55 -7.66 5.78 -14.70
C ALA A 55 -6.33 5.15 -15.11
N LYS A 56 -5.29 5.28 -14.27
CA LYS A 56 -3.99 4.59 -14.42
C LYS A 56 -4.04 3.10 -14.08
N GLY A 57 -5.19 2.56 -13.65
CA GLY A 57 -5.36 1.16 -13.28
C GLY A 57 -4.87 0.81 -11.87
N SER A 58 -4.43 1.79 -11.07
CA SER A 58 -3.87 1.57 -9.73
C SER A 58 -4.96 1.42 -8.66
N LEU A 59 -5.86 0.44 -8.84
CA LEU A 59 -7.08 0.28 -8.04
C LEU A 59 -6.82 -0.06 -6.56
N GLU A 60 -5.76 -0.81 -6.25
CA GLU A 60 -5.37 -1.05 -4.84
C GLU A 60 -4.86 0.25 -4.19
N THR A 61 -4.11 1.10 -4.92
CA THR A 61 -3.67 2.40 -4.41
C THR A 61 -4.87 3.29 -4.08
N VAL A 62 -5.84 3.39 -4.99
CA VAL A 62 -7.09 4.16 -4.76
C VAL A 62 -7.81 3.65 -3.50
N LYS A 63 -7.99 2.34 -3.39
CA LYS A 63 -8.65 1.70 -2.23
C LYS A 63 -7.93 2.00 -0.91
N ARG A 64 -6.59 1.98 -0.90
CA ARG A 64 -5.77 2.28 0.29
C ARG A 64 -5.81 3.76 0.65
N LEU A 65 -5.76 4.66 -0.33
CA LEU A 65 -5.88 6.11 -0.11
C LEU A 65 -7.28 6.48 0.42
N ALA A 66 -8.34 5.96 -0.21
CA ALA A 66 -9.72 6.12 0.24
C ALA A 66 -9.94 5.64 1.67
N GLN A 67 -9.31 4.53 2.06
CA GLN A 67 -9.36 4.03 3.44
C GLN A 67 -8.70 5.01 4.42
N ARG A 68 -7.49 5.48 4.11
CA ARG A 68 -6.72 6.38 4.98
C ARG A 68 -7.41 7.72 5.16
N LEU A 69 -7.97 8.27 4.08
CA LEU A 69 -8.79 9.49 4.14
C LEU A 69 -10.01 9.30 5.05
N ASN A 70 -10.69 8.15 4.95
CA ASN A 70 -11.81 7.85 5.83
C ASN A 70 -11.40 7.72 7.30
N GLU A 71 -10.24 7.13 7.59
CA GLU A 71 -9.67 7.05 8.94
C GLU A 71 -9.33 8.45 9.49
N ILE A 72 -8.72 9.31 8.67
CA ILE A 72 -8.41 10.70 9.02
C ILE A 72 -9.68 11.51 9.31
N MET A 73 -10.73 11.38 8.48
CA MET A 73 -11.98 12.13 8.68
C MET A 73 -12.81 11.59 9.85
N ASN A 74 -12.75 10.28 10.12
CA ASN A 74 -13.28 9.72 11.36
C ASN A 74 -12.56 10.30 12.59
N PHE A 75 -11.24 10.40 12.55
CA PHE A 75 -10.47 11.02 13.62
C PHE A 75 -10.87 12.49 13.83
N ALA A 76 -11.07 13.25 12.75
CA ALA A 76 -11.56 14.62 12.81
C ALA A 76 -12.95 14.72 13.46
N THR A 77 -13.85 13.80 13.11
CA THR A 77 -15.20 13.71 13.67
C THR A 77 -15.16 13.44 15.16
N ASN A 78 -14.34 12.48 15.60
CA ASN A 78 -14.18 12.13 17.02
C ASN A 78 -13.57 13.26 17.86
N ARG A 79 -12.77 14.15 17.25
CA ARG A 79 -12.25 15.36 17.89
C ARG A 79 -13.20 16.55 17.84
N GLY A 80 -14.39 16.40 17.24
CA GLY A 80 -15.37 17.47 17.11
C GLY A 80 -15.00 18.55 16.08
N LEU A 81 -14.04 18.29 15.19
CA LEU A 81 -13.64 19.24 14.14
C LEU A 81 -14.66 19.30 12.99
N ILE A 82 -15.39 18.20 12.78
CA ILE A 82 -16.49 18.09 11.81
C ILE A 82 -17.65 17.33 12.45
N HIS A 83 -18.87 17.64 12.03
CA HIS A 83 -20.07 17.01 12.60
C HIS A 83 -20.31 15.58 12.11
N ALA A 84 -19.91 15.27 10.88
CA ALA A 84 -20.07 13.95 10.28
C ALA A 84 -18.94 13.70 9.28
N ASN A 85 -18.53 12.44 9.16
CA ASN A 85 -17.49 12.05 8.22
C ASN A 85 -18.05 11.98 6.77
N PRO A 86 -17.63 12.88 5.85
CA PRO A 86 -18.07 12.87 4.47
C PRO A 86 -17.50 11.70 3.65
N MET A 87 -16.43 11.05 4.11
CA MET A 87 -15.76 9.96 3.42
C MET A 87 -16.40 8.58 3.68
N THR A 88 -17.47 8.54 4.48
CA THR A 88 -18.17 7.30 4.80
C THR A 88 -18.63 6.61 3.52
N GLY A 89 -18.11 5.41 3.25
CA GLY A 89 -18.46 4.63 2.06
C GLY A 89 -17.82 5.08 0.75
N ILE A 90 -16.86 6.03 0.76
CA ILE A 90 -16.23 6.58 -0.46
C ILE A 90 -15.62 5.50 -1.38
N LYS A 91 -15.24 4.35 -0.83
CA LYS A 91 -14.76 3.19 -1.61
C LYS A 91 -15.76 2.70 -2.66
N ALA A 92 -17.07 2.93 -2.46
CA ALA A 92 -18.11 2.54 -3.41
C ALA A 92 -18.11 3.38 -4.70
N ALA A 93 -17.45 4.54 -4.69
CA ALA A 93 -17.34 5.40 -5.87
C ALA A 93 -16.31 4.90 -6.90
N PHE A 94 -15.48 3.91 -6.54
CA PHE A 94 -14.38 3.41 -7.39
C PHE A 94 -14.60 1.97 -7.82
N LYS A 95 -14.02 1.60 -8.97
CA LYS A 95 -13.95 0.22 -9.42
C LYS A 95 -13.19 -0.63 -8.40
N LYS A 96 -13.73 -1.81 -8.11
CA LYS A 96 -13.04 -2.78 -7.26
C LYS A 96 -11.82 -3.34 -8.01
N PRO A 97 -10.65 -3.45 -7.37
CA PRO A 97 -9.51 -4.13 -7.96
C PRO A 97 -9.91 -5.55 -8.35
N LYS A 98 -9.64 -5.94 -9.60
CA LYS A 98 -9.78 -7.33 -10.01
C LYS A 98 -8.69 -8.13 -9.33
N LYS A 99 -9.08 -9.18 -8.62
CA LYS A 99 -8.13 -10.09 -8.00
C LYS A 99 -7.48 -10.93 -9.10
N GLU A 100 -6.25 -10.60 -9.44
CA GLU A 100 -5.41 -11.44 -10.28
C GLU A 100 -4.47 -12.24 -9.38
N ASN A 101 -4.47 -13.56 -9.55
CA ASN A 101 -3.52 -14.41 -8.86
C ASN A 101 -2.19 -14.32 -9.60
N MET A 102 -1.09 -14.16 -8.86
CA MET A 102 0.23 -14.21 -9.48
C MET A 102 0.47 -15.60 -10.08
N ALA A 103 1.15 -15.64 -11.23
CA ALA A 103 1.58 -16.90 -11.83
C ALA A 103 2.42 -17.68 -10.81
N LYS A 104 2.08 -18.97 -10.65
CA LYS A 104 2.80 -19.87 -9.75
C LYS A 104 3.70 -20.77 -10.56
N LEU A 105 4.87 -21.07 -10.03
CA LEU A 105 5.76 -22.09 -10.59
C LEU A 105 5.10 -23.46 -10.41
N THR A 106 4.93 -24.19 -11.50
CA THR A 106 4.49 -25.59 -11.48
C THR A 106 5.69 -26.51 -11.23
N PRO A 107 5.49 -27.72 -10.68
CA PRO A 107 6.59 -28.66 -10.45
C PRO A 107 7.40 -29.00 -11.71
N THR A 108 6.76 -28.96 -12.88
CA THR A 108 7.38 -29.22 -14.19
C THR A 108 8.29 -28.09 -14.66
N GLU A 109 8.08 -26.86 -14.19
CA GLU A 109 8.91 -25.68 -14.52
C GLU A 109 10.11 -25.54 -13.58
N LEU A 110 10.14 -26.28 -12.46
CA LEU A 110 11.22 -26.21 -11.49
C LEU A 110 12.61 -26.56 -12.08
N PRO A 111 12.79 -27.61 -12.91
CA PRO A 111 14.09 -27.90 -13.50
C PRO A 111 14.62 -26.76 -14.39
N GLU A 112 13.74 -26.08 -15.11
CA GLU A 112 14.08 -24.92 -15.93
C GLU A 112 14.54 -23.76 -15.06
N LEU A 113 13.82 -23.45 -13.98
CA LEU A 113 14.21 -22.44 -13.00
C LEU A 113 15.59 -22.74 -12.39
N MET A 114 15.83 -23.98 -11.98
CA MET A 114 17.12 -24.39 -11.39
C MET A 114 18.26 -24.20 -12.40
N SER A 115 18.06 -24.57 -13.66
CA SER A 115 19.03 -24.33 -14.73
C SER A 115 19.28 -22.83 -14.95
N ALA A 116 18.24 -22.01 -14.94
CA ALA A 116 18.35 -20.56 -15.09
C ALA A 116 19.16 -19.93 -13.94
N ILE A 117 18.95 -20.36 -12.69
CA ILE A 117 19.68 -19.85 -11.52
C ILE A 117 21.17 -20.18 -11.62
N VAL A 118 21.52 -21.41 -11.99
CA VAL A 118 22.92 -21.86 -12.12
C VAL A 118 23.66 -21.09 -13.21
N ASN A 119 23.00 -20.82 -14.34
CA ASN A 119 23.59 -20.13 -15.49
C ASN A 119 23.47 -18.59 -15.41
N ALA A 120 22.72 -18.05 -14.45
CA ALA A 120 22.58 -16.61 -14.29
C ALA A 120 23.90 -15.96 -13.86
N SER A 121 24.23 -14.82 -14.48
CA SER A 121 25.38 -13.99 -14.12
C SER A 121 25.14 -13.21 -12.82
N ILE A 122 25.00 -13.93 -11.70
CA ILE A 122 24.79 -13.39 -10.35
C ILE A 122 25.85 -13.94 -9.39
N LYS A 123 26.03 -13.27 -8.24
CA LYS A 123 26.98 -13.71 -7.22
C LYS A 123 26.60 -15.11 -6.71
N ARG A 124 27.60 -15.94 -6.41
CA ARG A 124 27.39 -17.30 -5.86
C ARG A 124 26.54 -17.30 -4.59
N THR A 125 26.70 -16.28 -3.74
CA THR A 125 25.88 -16.09 -2.53
C THR A 125 24.40 -15.89 -2.86
N ALA A 126 24.05 -15.17 -3.92
CA ALA A 126 22.68 -14.98 -4.35
C ALA A 126 22.07 -16.28 -4.90
N GLN A 127 22.85 -17.09 -5.65
CA GLN A 127 22.42 -18.43 -6.09
C GLN A 127 22.07 -19.31 -4.89
N CYS A 128 23.02 -19.47 -3.95
CA CYS A 128 22.80 -20.28 -2.75
C CYS A 128 21.62 -19.78 -1.90
N LEU A 129 21.41 -18.47 -1.82
CA LEU A 129 20.28 -17.90 -1.09
C LEU A 129 18.94 -18.25 -1.75
N ILE A 130 18.84 -18.20 -3.09
CA ILE A 130 17.62 -18.59 -3.80
C ILE A 130 17.35 -20.08 -3.63
N GLU A 131 18.38 -20.93 -3.76
CA GLU A 131 18.28 -22.38 -3.54
C GLU A 131 17.84 -22.70 -2.11
N TRP A 132 18.44 -22.04 -1.11
CA TRP A 132 18.02 -22.16 0.28
C TRP A 132 16.55 -21.78 0.44
N GLN A 133 16.14 -20.61 -0.07
CA GLN A 133 14.75 -20.15 0.02
C GLN A 133 13.78 -21.15 -0.61
N LEU A 134 14.13 -21.80 -1.72
CA LEU A 134 13.31 -22.86 -2.32
C LEU A 134 13.19 -24.09 -1.43
N HIS A 135 14.21 -24.43 -0.63
CA HIS A 135 14.16 -25.57 0.28
C HIS A 135 13.42 -25.27 1.59
N THR A 136 13.49 -24.04 2.09
CA THR A 136 12.90 -23.67 3.40
C THR A 136 11.58 -22.90 3.29
N MET A 137 11.23 -22.43 2.10
CA MET A 137 10.05 -21.58 1.83
C MET A 137 9.97 -20.34 2.74
N THR A 138 11.12 -19.83 3.18
CA THR A 138 11.21 -18.62 4.01
C THR A 138 11.08 -17.38 3.16
N ARG A 139 10.62 -16.27 3.75
CA ARG A 139 10.50 -15.01 3.02
C ARG A 139 11.88 -14.47 2.65
N PRO A 140 12.02 -13.73 1.52
CA PRO A 140 13.31 -13.18 1.12
C PRO A 140 14.03 -12.38 2.20
N SER A 141 13.28 -11.58 2.97
CA SER A 141 13.82 -10.78 4.08
C SER A 141 14.37 -11.65 5.21
N GLU A 142 13.71 -12.75 5.55
CA GLU A 142 14.13 -13.68 6.60
C GLU A 142 15.39 -14.44 6.18
N ALA A 143 15.42 -14.95 4.94
CA ALA A 143 16.56 -15.67 4.41
C ALA A 143 17.80 -14.78 4.28
N SER A 144 17.65 -13.54 3.81
CA SER A 144 18.78 -12.61 3.68
C SER A 144 19.34 -12.11 5.02
N GLY A 145 18.53 -12.17 6.09
CA GLY A 145 18.90 -11.74 7.43
C GLY A 145 19.41 -12.86 8.33
N ALA A 146 19.47 -14.10 7.85
CA ALA A 146 19.96 -15.25 8.62
C ALA A 146 21.44 -15.07 9.00
N ARG A 147 21.78 -15.34 10.26
CA ARG A 147 23.13 -15.27 10.82
C ARG A 147 23.51 -16.58 11.49
#